data_AF-A0A8J7E2U4-F1
#
_entry.id   AF-A0A8J7E2U4-F1
#
_cell.length_a   1.000
_cell.length_b   1.000
_cell.length_c   1.000
_cell.angle_alpha   90.00
_cell.angle_beta   90.00
_cell.angle_gamma   90.00
#
_symmetry.space_group_name_H-M   'P 1'
#
loop_
_entity.id
_entity.type
_entity.pdbx_description
1 polymer ?
#
loop_
_entity_poly.entity_id
_entity_poly.type
_entity_poly.pdbx_seq_one_letter_code
_entity_poly.pdbx_strand_id
1 'polypeptide(L)'
;MNDKEIVSEFMQVKQENDVIHILVRGISWPQPHEPVSSWKVASVLPQTSSPQEVDFKVQAILENKQYFQICQGCEERNLRGWMHNDGICQGCAEKNHGVVY
;
A
#
# COMPACT_ATOMS: atom_id res chain seq x y z
N MET A 1 12.32 -4.92 -0.74
CA MET A 1 11.97 -3.47 -0.69
C MET A 1 11.80 -3.05 0.76
N ASN A 2 12.33 -1.90 1.17
CA ASN A 2 12.21 -1.40 2.55
C ASN A 2 11.05 -0.40 2.72
N ASP A 3 10.73 -0.05 3.97
CA ASP A 3 9.58 0.80 4.31
C ASP A 3 9.64 2.19 3.68
N LYS A 4 10.83 2.78 3.54
CA LYS A 4 10.99 4.09 2.91
C LYS A 4 10.68 4.02 1.42
N GLU A 5 11.13 2.97 0.75
CA GLU A 5 10.83 2.71 -0.67
C GLU A 5 9.31 2.55 -0.86
N ILE A 6 8.67 1.72 -0.01
CA ILE A 6 7.21 1.50 -0.04
C ILE A 6 6.43 2.81 0.13
N VAL A 7 6.79 3.61 1.13
CA VAL A 7 6.14 4.89 1.37
C VAL A 7 6.32 5.83 0.18
N SER A 8 7.52 5.91 -0.40
CA SER A 8 7.78 6.79 -1.53
C SER A 8 7.05 6.40 -2.81
N GLU A 9 6.85 5.09 -3.03
CA GLU A 9 6.25 4.56 -4.27
C GLU A 9 4.73 4.47 -4.17
N PHE A 10 4.19 4.09 -3.00
CA PHE A 10 2.79 3.73 -2.83
C PHE A 10 2.01 4.64 -1.91
N MET A 11 2.61 5.70 -1.38
CA MET A 11 1.91 6.68 -0.56
C MET A 11 2.19 8.10 -1.05
N GLN A 12 1.20 8.98 -0.86
CA GLN A 12 1.33 10.40 -1.18
C GLN A 12 0.71 11.23 -0.08
N VAL A 13 1.36 12.33 0.27
CA VAL A 13 0.80 13.35 1.14
C VAL A 13 0.50 14.57 0.28
N LYS A 14 -0.77 14.99 0.22
CA LYS A 14 -1.23 16.16 -0.52
C LYS A 14 -1.88 17.15 0.45
N GLN A 15 -1.65 18.44 0.22
CA GLN A 15 -2.27 19.51 1.00
C GLN A 15 -3.23 20.27 0.09
N GLU A 16 -4.52 20.29 0.44
CA GLU A 16 -5.59 20.92 -0.33
C GLU A 16 -6.65 21.46 0.65
N ASN A 17 -7.18 22.66 0.42
CA ASN A 17 -8.33 23.23 1.16
C ASN A 17 -8.27 23.06 2.70
N ASP A 18 -7.19 23.51 3.35
CA ASP A 18 -7.01 23.43 4.81
C ASP A 18 -6.95 22.00 5.40
N VAL A 19 -6.74 20.99 4.54
CA VAL A 19 -6.55 19.60 4.96
C VAL A 19 -5.35 18.94 4.29
N ILE A 20 -4.83 17.93 4.96
CA ILE A 20 -3.76 17.04 4.47
C ILE A 20 -4.39 15.69 4.14
N HIS A 21 -4.37 15.32 2.87
CA HIS A 21 -4.76 14.00 2.39
C HIS A 21 -3.54 13.08 2.37
N ILE A 22 -3.64 11.95 3.07
CA ILE A 22 -2.67 10.86 2.93
C ILE A 22 -3.33 9.80 2.04
N LEU A 23 -2.80 9.65 0.84
CA LEU A 23 -3.25 8.70 -0.17
C LEU A 23 -2.37 7.46 -0.19
N VAL A 24 -2.97 6.34 -0.54
CA VAL A 24 -2.29 5.07 -0.76
C VAL A 24 -2.65 4.51 -2.14
N ARG A 25 -1.69 3.86 -2.80
CA ARG A 25 -1.92 3.19 -4.08
C ARG A 25 -2.73 1.93 -3.85
N GLY A 26 -3.91 1.86 -4.45
CA GLY A 26 -4.70 0.64 -4.56
C GLY A 26 -4.45 -0.02 -5.90
N ILE A 27 -4.23 -1.34 -5.89
CA ILE A 27 -4.18 -2.18 -7.09
C ILE A 27 -5.43 -3.05 -7.11
N SER A 28 -6.08 -3.12 -8.27
CA SER A 28 -7.22 -3.98 -8.55
C SER A 28 -6.97 -4.73 -9.85
N TRP A 29 -7.45 -5.97 -9.94
CA TRP A 29 -7.30 -6.83 -11.10
C TRP A 29 -8.68 -7.10 -11.73
N PRO A 30 -9.25 -6.12 -12.45
CA PRO A 30 -10.52 -6.33 -13.16
C PRO A 30 -10.36 -7.32 -14.32
N GLN A 31 -9.14 -7.44 -14.86
CA GLN A 31 -8.75 -8.47 -15.82
C GLN A 31 -7.53 -9.23 -15.28
N PRO A 32 -7.36 -10.52 -15.63
CA PRO A 32 -6.34 -11.38 -15.04
C PRO A 32 -4.89 -10.88 -15.22
N HIS A 33 -4.61 -10.15 -16.31
CA HIS A 33 -3.25 -9.76 -16.72
C HIS A 33 -3.05 -8.24 -16.83
N GLU A 34 -4.05 -7.44 -16.42
CA GLU A 34 -3.97 -5.99 -16.52
C GLU A 34 -4.42 -5.34 -15.20
N PRO A 35 -3.46 -5.06 -14.30
CA PRO A 35 -3.78 -4.40 -13.05
C PRO A 35 -4.13 -2.94 -13.30
N VAL A 36 -5.25 -2.51 -12.73
CA VAL A 36 -5.61 -1.11 -12.64
C VAL A 36 -5.16 -0.57 -11.30
N SER A 37 -4.47 0.57 -11.36
CA SER A 37 -3.91 1.23 -10.18
C SER A 37 -4.56 2.59 -9.97
N SER A 38 -4.94 2.90 -8.73
CA SER A 38 -5.62 4.15 -8.38
C SER A 38 -5.13 4.67 -7.04
N TRP A 39 -5.17 5.99 -6.84
CA TRP A 39 -4.90 6.60 -5.55
C TRP A 39 -6.19 6.67 -4.73
N LYS A 40 -6.14 6.17 -3.50
CA LYS A 40 -7.27 6.23 -2.56
C LYS A 40 -6.88 7.02 -1.33
N VAL A 41 -7.79 7.85 -0.83
CA VAL A 41 -7.58 8.58 0.43
C VAL A 41 -7.65 7.57 1.58
N ALA A 42 -6.52 7.38 2.27
CA ALA A 42 -6.41 6.48 3.41
C ALA A 42 -6.61 7.21 4.74
N SER A 43 -6.22 8.49 4.81
CA SER A 43 -6.45 9.36 5.97
C SER A 43 -6.57 10.81 5.53
N VAL A 44 -7.27 11.60 6.34
CA VAL A 44 -7.36 13.05 6.23
C VAL A 44 -6.97 13.65 7.58
N LEU A 45 -6.14 14.69 7.56
CA LEU A 45 -5.73 15.44 8.74
C LEU A 45 -5.99 16.94 8.53
N PRO A 46 -6.17 17.73 9.59
CA PRO A 46 -6.16 19.18 9.48
C PRO A 46 -4.82 19.70 8.93
N GLN A 47 -4.82 20.82 8.19
CA GLN A 47 -3.57 21.46 7.75
C GLN A 47 -2.69 21.94 8.91
N THR A 48 -3.28 22.13 10.10
CA THR A 48 -2.54 22.46 11.32
C THR A 48 -1.79 21.28 11.93
N SER A 49 -1.92 20.07 11.38
CA SER A 49 -1.18 18.90 11.87
C SER A 49 0.33 19.06 11.67
N SER A 50 1.06 18.71 12.71
CA SER A 50 2.52 18.71 12.72
C SER A 50 3.10 17.64 11.79
N PRO A 51 4.34 17.81 11.29
CA PRO A 51 5.03 16.78 10.51
C PRO A 51 5.05 15.42 11.22
N GLN A 52 5.22 15.40 12.55
CA GLN A 52 5.25 14.18 13.36
C GLN A 52 3.90 13.45 13.35
N GLU A 53 2.78 14.18 13.36
CA GLU A 53 1.44 13.58 13.23
C GLU A 53 1.20 12.99 11.84
N VAL A 54 1.69 13.67 10.79
CA VAL A 54 1.64 13.16 9.42
C VAL A 54 2.45 11.88 9.30
N ASP A 55 3.69 11.88 9.79
CA ASP A 55 4.57 10.70 9.78
C ASP A 55 3.98 9.54 10.58
N PHE A 56 3.43 9.81 11.76
CA PHE A 56 2.74 8.80 12.56
C PHE A 56 1.57 8.15 11.78
N LYS A 57 0.80 8.97 11.06
CA LYS A 57 -0.32 8.46 10.25
C LYS A 57 0.16 7.69 9.02
N VAL A 58 1.26 8.11 8.40
CA VAL A 58 1.90 7.36 7.31
C VAL A 58 2.33 5.97 7.80
N GLN A 59 3.00 5.88 8.96
CA GLN A 59 3.40 4.60 9.55
C GLN A 59 2.18 3.74 9.92
N ALA A 60 1.15 4.33 10.51
CA ALA A 60 -0.08 3.60 10.84
C ALA A 60 -0.79 3.02 9.59
N ILE A 61 -0.73 3.73 8.46
CA ILE A 61 -1.24 3.22 7.17
C ILE A 61 -0.36 2.09 6.65
N LEU A 62 0.96 2.21 6.77
CA LEU A 62 1.92 1.17 6.35
C LEU A 62 1.73 -0.16 7.11
N GLU A 63 1.31 -0.08 8.37
CA GLU A 63 1.01 -1.25 9.22
C GLU A 63 -0.41 -1.80 9.02
N ASN A 64 -1.26 -1.07 8.28
CA ASN A 64 -2.66 -1.46 8.10
C ASN A 64 -2.81 -2.55 7.03
N LYS A 65 -3.31 -3.72 7.47
CA LYS A 65 -3.57 -4.91 6.63
C LYS A 65 -4.53 -4.69 5.46
N GLN A 66 -5.35 -3.64 5.50
CA GLN A 66 -6.22 -3.27 4.40
C GLN A 66 -5.45 -2.76 3.18
N TYR A 67 -4.28 -2.17 3.40
CA TYR A 67 -3.46 -1.55 2.35
C TYR A 67 -2.18 -2.32 2.08
N PHE A 68 -1.53 -2.83 3.13
CA PHE A 68 -0.26 -3.52 3.04
C PHE A 68 -0.27 -4.81 3.83
N GLN A 69 0.44 -5.82 3.34
CA GLN A 69 0.58 -7.08 4.05
C GLN A 69 1.96 -7.69 3.84
N ILE A 70 2.44 -8.37 4.87
CA ILE A 70 3.72 -9.10 4.81
C ILE A 70 3.45 -10.48 4.21
N CYS A 71 4.20 -10.82 3.17
CA CYS A 71 4.20 -12.14 2.58
C CYS A 71 4.91 -13.12 3.52
N GLN A 72 4.29 -14.23 3.87
CA GLN A 72 4.91 -15.28 4.70
C GLN A 72 6.02 -16.04 3.94
N GLY A 73 6.07 -15.95 2.62
CA GLY A 73 7.05 -16.65 1.79
C GLY A 73 8.36 -15.89 1.60
N CYS A 74 8.30 -14.58 1.36
CA CYS A 74 9.49 -13.74 1.15
C CYS A 74 9.73 -12.71 2.28
N GLU A 75 8.84 -12.65 3.27
CA GLU A 75 8.88 -11.71 4.40
C GLU A 75 8.82 -10.23 4.00
N GLU A 76 8.56 -9.93 2.73
CA GLU A 76 8.43 -8.57 2.23
C GLU A 76 7.01 -8.03 2.41
N ARG A 77 6.91 -6.74 2.76
CA ARG A 77 5.65 -6.00 2.77
C ARG A 77 5.26 -5.63 1.34
N ASN A 78 4.03 -5.99 0.98
CA ASN A 78 3.45 -5.81 -0.34
C ASN A 78 2.13 -5.05 -0.24
N LEU A 79 1.72 -4.39 -1.32
CA LEU A 79 0.36 -3.89 -1.45
C LEU A 79 -0.63 -5.04 -1.35
N ARG A 80 -1.77 -4.79 -0.71
CA ARG A 80 -2.86 -5.77 -0.59
C ARG A 80 -3.32 -6.29 -1.96
N GLY A 81 -3.32 -5.45 -2.99
CA GLY A 81 -3.66 -5.84 -4.36
C GLY A 81 -2.57 -6.63 -5.11
N TRP A 82 -1.37 -6.76 -4.54
CA TRP A 82 -0.30 -7.66 -5.00
C TRP A 82 -0.18 -8.93 -4.17
N MET A 83 -1.07 -9.09 -3.18
CA MET A 83 -1.22 -10.34 -2.46
C MET A 83 -2.07 -11.30 -3.29
N HIS A 84 -1.65 -12.56 -3.39
CA HIS A 84 -2.51 -13.61 -3.94
C HIS A 84 -3.63 -13.95 -2.95
N ASN A 85 -3.28 -14.07 -1.67
CA ASN A 85 -4.18 -14.40 -0.57
C ASN A 85 -3.65 -13.81 0.75
N ASP A 86 -4.21 -14.23 1.89
CA ASP A 86 -3.81 -13.73 3.20
C ASP A 86 -2.42 -14.20 3.68
N GLY A 87 -1.74 -15.07 2.93
CA GLY A 87 -0.45 -15.64 3.30
C GLY A 87 0.70 -15.23 2.37
N ILE A 88 0.48 -15.20 1.04
CA ILE A 88 1.56 -15.05 0.07
C ILE A 88 1.29 -13.97 -0.99
N CYS A 89 2.37 -13.33 -1.47
CA CYS A 89 2.31 -12.40 -2.59
C CYS A 89 2.17 -13.14 -3.92
N GLN A 90 1.70 -12.42 -4.95
CA GLN A 90 1.58 -12.95 -6.31
C GLN A 90 2.93 -13.49 -6.83
N GLY A 91 4.04 -12.77 -6.60
CA GLY A 91 5.36 -13.25 -7.00
C GLY A 91 5.81 -14.55 -6.33
N CYS A 92 5.44 -14.79 -5.07
CA CYS A 92 5.68 -16.08 -4.41
C CYS A 92 4.74 -17.18 -4.94
N ALA A 93 3.48 -16.84 -5.22
CA ALA A 93 2.52 -17.76 -5.81
C ALA A 93 2.99 -18.24 -7.20
N GLU A 94 3.54 -17.35 -8.03
CA GLU A 94 4.10 -17.71 -9.32
C GLU A 94 5.34 -18.60 -9.18
N LYS A 95 6.32 -18.15 -8.39
CA LYS A 95 7.61 -18.84 -8.27
C LYS A 95 7.52 -20.21 -7.62
N ASN A 96 6.69 -20.36 -6.59
CA ASN A 96 6.70 -21.54 -5.73
C ASN A 96 5.47 -22.44 -5.91
N HIS A 97 4.39 -21.93 -6.50
CA HIS A 97 3.11 -22.63 -6.58
C HIS A 97 2.52 -22.73 -8.00
N GLY A 98 3.25 -22.25 -9.02
CA GLY A 98 2.86 -22.42 -10.42
C GLY A 98 1.61 -21.63 -10.83
N VAL A 99 1.28 -20.56 -10.11
CA VAL A 99 0.20 -19.62 -10.47
C VAL A 99 0.68 -18.71 -11.60
N VAL A 100 -0.23 -18.22 -12.46
CA VAL A 100 0.08 -17.28 -13.54
C VAL A 100 -0.81 -16.05 -13.39
N TYR A 101 -0.21 -14.86 -13.25
CA TYR A 101 -0.87 -13.55 -13.27
C TYR A 101 -0.53 -12.77 -14.53
#